data_AF-A0A0M8TG35-F1
#
_entry.id   AF-A0A0M8TG35-F1
#
_cell.length_a   1.000
_cell.length_b   1.000
_cell.length_c   1.000
_cell.angle_alpha   90.00
_cell.angle_beta   90.00
_cell.angle_gamma   90.00
#
_symmetry.space_group_name_H-M   'P 1'
#
loop_
_entity.id
_entity.type
_entity.pdbx_description
1 polymer ?
#
loop_
_entity_poly.entity_id
_entity_poly.type
_entity_poly.pdbx_seq_one_letter_code
_entity_poly.pdbx_strand_id
1 'polypeptide(L)' 'MAIASNESFGGWTKTFTDPRLCAAIVDRLTFGGNIIETGTDSYRLAVTRARAEAAAAVTS' A
#
# COMPACT_ATOMS: atom_id res chain seq x y z
N MET A 1 -1.00 5.76 -15.82
CA MET A 1 -0.05 4.94 -15.03
C MET A 1 -0.39 5.14 -13.57
N ALA A 2 -0.33 4.09 -12.75
CA ALA A 2 -0.56 4.16 -11.30
C ALA A 2 0.52 3.35 -10.58
N ILE A 3 0.98 3.85 -9.44
CA ILE A 3 1.96 3.19 -8.57
C ILE A 3 1.34 3.12 -7.18
N ALA A 4 1.50 1.98 -6.51
CA ALA A 4 1.10 1.78 -5.13
C ALA A 4 2.35 1.55 -4.28
N SER A 5 2.36 2.13 -3.08
CA SER A 5 3.41 1.96 -2.08
C SER A 5 2.76 1.72 -0.73
N ASN A 6 3.34 0.80 0.05
CA ASN A 6 2.98 0.56 1.45
C ASN A 6 3.81 1.40 2.43
N GLU A 7 4.75 2.19 1.93
CA GLU A 7 5.63 3.05 2.74
C GLU A 7 5.52 4.51 2.28
N SER A 8 5.70 5.44 3.22
CA SER A 8 5.74 6.87 2.92
C SER A 8 7.00 7.23 2.12
N PHE A 9 6.97 8.36 1.41
CA PHE A 9 8.13 8.81 0.62
C PHE A 9 9.43 8.94 1.44
N GLY A 10 9.34 9.23 2.74
CA GLY A 10 10.52 9.28 3.62
C GLY A 10 11.19 7.91 3.80
N GLY A 11 10.41 6.82 3.79
CA GLY A 11 10.95 5.46 3.92
C GLY A 11 11.61 4.92 2.65
N TRP A 12 11.41 5.58 1.50
CA TRP A 12 11.93 5.14 0.22
C TRP A 12 13.46 5.17 0.12
N THR A 13 14.14 5.90 1.00
CA THR A 13 15.61 5.87 1.13
C THR A 13 16.18 4.49 1.46
N LYS A 14 15.36 3.57 2.00
CA LYS A 14 15.73 2.17 2.24
C LYS A 14 15.82 1.37 0.94
N THR A 15 14.95 1.68 -0.04
CA THR A 15 14.88 1.00 -1.33
C THR A 15 15.75 1.69 -2.37
N PHE A 16 15.72 3.03 -2.40
CA PHE A 16 16.55 3.89 -3.24
C PHE A 16 17.64 4.51 -2.36
N THR A 17 18.75 3.79 -2.23
CA THR A 17 19.84 4.14 -1.31
C THR A 17 20.63 5.37 -1.74
N ASP A 18 20.61 5.71 -3.04
CA ASP A 18 21.15 6.99 -3.52
C ASP A 18 20.13 8.12 -3.26
N PRO A 19 20.48 9.14 -2.46
CA PRO A 19 19.53 10.20 -2.10
C PRO A 19 19.07 11.05 -3.29
N ARG A 20 19.93 11.24 -4.30
CA ARG A 20 19.61 12.04 -5.48
C ARG A 20 18.60 11.30 -6.38
N LEU A 21 18.77 9.99 -6.53
CA LEU A 21 17.86 9.11 -7.24
C LEU A 21 16.49 9.07 -6.54
N CYS A 22 16.45 8.87 -5.23
CA CYS A 22 15.21 8.86 -4.46
C CYS A 22 14.43 10.18 -4.65
N ALA A 23 15.11 11.31 -4.53
CA ALA A 23 14.50 12.63 -4.74
C ALA A 23 13.98 12.80 -6.18
N ALA A 24 14.75 12.42 -7.18
CA ALA A 24 14.36 12.56 -8.59
C ALA A 24 13.18 11.64 -8.98
N ILE A 25 13.02 10.49 -8.32
CA ILE A 25 11.86 9.62 -8.51
C ILE A 25 10.63 10.27 -7.87
N VAL A 26 10.71 10.67 -6.60
CA VAL A 26 9.58 11.31 -5.89
C VAL A 26 9.12 12.57 -6.61
N ASP A 27 10.05 13.40 -7.09
CA ASP A 27 9.77 14.59 -7.89
C ASP A 27 8.94 14.25 -9.14
N ARG A 28 9.41 13.30 -9.95
CA ARG A 28 8.69 12.91 -11.18
C ARG A 28 7.35 12.26 -10.94
N LEU A 29 7.18 11.52 -9.84
CA LEU A 29 5.91 10.88 -9.49
C LEU A 29 4.87 11.87 -8.97
N THR A 30 5.32 12.92 -8.28
CA THR A 30 4.45 13.97 -7.74
C THR A 30 4.17 15.08 -8.74
N PHE A 31 5.05 15.28 -9.72
CA PHE A 31 4.85 16.26 -10.80
C PHE A 31 3.62 15.91 -11.66
N GLY A 32 2.52 16.66 -11.46
CA GLY A 32 1.25 16.43 -12.15
C GLY A 32 0.53 15.13 -11.73
N GLY A 33 1.00 14.46 -10.67
CA GLY A 33 0.40 13.24 -10.12
C GLY A 33 -0.58 13.55 -8.99
N ASN A 34 -1.61 12.72 -8.85
CA ASN A 34 -2.52 12.76 -7.70
C ASN A 34 -2.06 11.76 -6.65
N ILE A 35 -1.87 12.22 -5.42
CA ILE A 35 -1.57 11.35 -4.28
C ILE A 35 -2.90 10.89 -3.68
N ILE A 36 -3.07 9.58 -3.54
CA ILE A 36 -4.25 8.96 -2.92
C ILE A 36 -3.75 8.17 -1.72
N GLU A 37 -4.14 8.58 -0.52
CA GLU A 37 -3.88 7.83 0.70
C GLU A 37 -4.93 6.72 0.83
N THR A 38 -4.48 5.47 0.77
CA THR A 38 -5.33 4.31 1.00
C THR A 38 -5.43 4.04 2.50
N GLY A 39 -6.63 3.69 2.99
CA GLY A 39 -6.83 3.31 4.38
C GLY A 39 -6.07 2.04 4.80
N THR A 40 -6.25 1.63 6.04
CA THR A 40 -5.54 0.49 6.64
C THR A 40 -6.32 -0.83 6.55
N ASP A 41 -7.53 -0.81 6.00
CA ASP A 41 -8.40 -1.98 5.90
C ASP A 41 -7.87 -2.98 4.86
N SER A 42 -7.59 -4.20 5.31
CA SER A 42 -7.15 -5.29 4.45
C SER A 42 -8.35 -6.06 3.90
N TYR A 43 -8.60 -5.90 2.60
CA TYR A 43 -9.62 -6.68 1.89
C TYR A 43 -9.44 -8.19 2.07
N ARG A 44 -8.19 -8.67 1.94
CA ARG A 44 -7.85 -10.09 2.06
C ARG A 44 -8.23 -10.63 3.45
N LEU A 45 -7.92 -9.88 4.51
CA LEU A 45 -8.22 -10.27 5.88
C LEU A 45 -9.73 -10.31 6.14
N ALA A 46 -10.47 -9.30 5.66
CA ALA A 46 -11.92 -9.27 5.80
C ALA A 46 -12.58 -10.50 5.15
N VAL A 47 -12.14 -10.87 3.95
CA VAL A 47 -12.65 -12.04 3.23
C VAL A 47 -12.30 -13.35 3.94
N THR A 48 -11.07 -13.52 4.44
CA THR A 48 -10.71 -14.75 5.18
C THR A 48 -11.49 -14.86 6.49
N ARG A 49 -11.69 -13.76 7.22
CA ARG A 49 -12.50 -13.72 8.43
C ARG A 49 -13.94 -14.14 8.14
N ALA A 50 -14.58 -13.54 7.14
CA ALA A 50 -15.95 -13.87 6.77
C ALA A 50 -16.13 -15.36 6.40
N ARG A 51 -15.16 -15.95 5.70
CA ARG A 51 -15.16 -17.39 5.38
C ARG A 51 -15.01 -18.27 6.62
N ALA A 52 -14.16 -17.89 7.57
CA ALA A 52 -13.98 -18.62 8.81
C ALA A 52 -15.24 -18.59 9.67
N GLU A 53 -15.90 -17.43 9.77
CA GLU A 53 -17.17 -17.26 10.48
C GLU A 53 -18.29 -18.11 9.85
N ALA A 54 -18.40 -18.12 8.51
CA ALA A 54 -19.36 -18.96 7.81
C ALA A 54 -19.13 -20.47 8.05
N ALA A 55 -17.87 -20.93 8.08
CA ALA A 55 -17.55 -22.33 8.35
C ALA A 55 -17.89 -22.74 9.79
N ALA A 56 -17.67 -21.85 10.76
CA ALA A 56 -18.02 -22.08 12.15
C ALA A 56 -19.55 -22.23 12.33
N ALA A 57 -20.33 -21.40 11.64
CA ALA A 57 -21.79 -21.44 11.67
C ALA A 57 -22.41 -22.70 11.03
N VAL A 58 -21.68 -23.39 10.16
CA VAL A 58 -22.10 -24.67 9.56
C VAL A 58 -21.83 -25.85 10.49
N THR A 59 -20.89 -25.71 11.42
CA THR A 59 -20.47 -26.77 12.34
C THR A 59 -21.23 -26.71 13.67
N SER A 60 -21.89 -25.59 13.97
CA SER A 60 -22.80 -25.39 15.10
C SER A 60 -24.23 -25.78 14.76
#